data_AF-A0A259BHK5-F1
#
_entry.id   AF-A0A259BHK5-F1
#
_cell.length_a   1.000
_cell.length_b   1.000
_cell.length_c   1.000
_cell.angle_alpha   90.00
_cell.angle_beta   90.00
_cell.angle_gamma   90.00
#
_symmetry.space_group_name_H-M   'P 1'
#
loop_
_entity.id
_entity.type
_entity.pdbx_description
1 polymer ?
#
loop_
_entity_poly.entity_id
_entity_poly.type
_entity_poly.pdbx_seq_one_letter_code
_entity_poly.pdbx_strand_id
1 'polypeptide(L)' 'MIQKNWQELIKPEKLQVTAGRDPKRLATVVAEPLERGFGMTLGNSLRRILLSSLQGAAVTSV' A
#
# COMPACT_ATOMS: atom_id res chain seq x y z
N MET A 1 18.55 6.22 -33.84
CA MET A 1 18.85 6.56 -32.44
C MET A 1 17.54 6.41 -31.66
N ILE A 2 17.37 5.37 -30.84
CA ILE A 2 16.12 5.13 -30.10
C ILE A 2 16.08 6.12 -28.94
N GLN A 3 15.25 7.16 -29.05
CA GLN A 3 14.99 8.07 -27.94
C GLN A 3 14.25 7.30 -26.85
N LYS A 4 14.87 7.18 -25.67
CA LYS A 4 14.19 6.66 -24.50
C LYS A 4 13.24 7.75 -23.95
N ASN A 5 12.01 7.79 -24.45
CA ASN A 5 10.86 8.52 -23.86
C ASN A 5 10.39 7.94 -22.49
N TRP A 6 11.28 7.85 -21.51
CA TRP A 6 10.93 7.35 -20.18
C TRP A 6 10.74 8.58 -19.31
N GLN A 7 9.49 8.99 -19.10
CA GLN A 7 9.16 9.94 -18.04
C GLN A 7 9.40 9.24 -16.70
N GLU A 8 10.18 9.87 -15.82
CA GLU A 8 10.37 9.37 -14.47
C GLU A 8 9.02 9.41 -13.73
N LEU A 9 8.60 8.27 -13.20
CA LEU A 9 7.37 8.17 -12.41
C LEU A 9 7.51 9.01 -11.14
N ILE A 10 6.47 9.76 -10.78
CA ILE A 10 6.36 10.37 -9.46
C ILE A 10 6.43 9.27 -8.40
N LYS A 11 7.47 9.33 -7.57
CA LYS A 11 7.63 8.46 -6.39
C LYS A 11 7.05 9.20 -5.18
N PRO A 12 6.25 8.52 -4.33
CA PRO A 12 5.76 9.13 -3.10
C PRO A 12 6.95 9.42 -2.18
N GLU A 13 6.98 10.62 -1.60
CA GLU A 13 8.13 11.09 -0.81
C GLU A 13 8.22 10.37 0.55
N LYS A 14 7.10 10.32 1.29
CA LYS A 14 7.02 9.67 2.59
C LYS A 14 5.60 9.20 2.91
N LEU A 15 5.51 7.99 3.45
CA LEU A 15 4.27 7.43 3.95
C LEU A 15 3.87 8.13 5.26
N GLN A 16 2.69 8.71 5.31
CA GLN A 16 2.12 9.26 6.55
C GLN A 16 1.30 8.17 7.23
N VAL A 17 1.56 7.91 8.51
CA VAL A 17 0.85 6.87 9.28
C VAL A 17 0.23 7.51 10.51
N THR A 18 -1.10 7.43 10.61
CA THR A 18 -1.89 7.96 11.72
C THR A 18 -2.48 6.79 12.50
N ALA A 19 -2.21 6.74 13.80
CA ALA A 19 -2.79 5.73 14.68
C ALA A 19 -4.32 5.92 14.80
N GLY A 20 -5.07 4.83 14.78
CA GLY A 20 -6.50 4.84 15.01
C GLY A 20 -6.86 4.85 16.50
N ARG A 21 -8.16 4.66 16.80
CA ARG A 21 -8.67 4.59 18.18
C ARG A 21 -7.99 3.53 19.04
N ASP A 22 -7.60 2.40 18.44
CA ASP A 22 -6.70 1.43 19.05
C ASP A 22 -5.42 1.35 18.21
N PRO A 23 -4.33 2.03 18.63
CA PRO A 23 -3.08 2.06 17.89
C PRO A 23 -2.44 0.69 17.65
N LYS A 24 -2.79 -0.34 18.43
CA LYS A 24 -2.25 -1.69 18.25
C LYS A 24 -2.99 -2.49 17.17
N ARG A 25 -4.20 -2.08 16.81
CA ARG A 25 -5.09 -2.84 15.90
C ARG A 25 -5.59 -2.05 14.70
N LEU A 26 -5.47 -0.72 14.72
CA LEU A 26 -5.99 0.16 13.68
C LEU A 26 -5.01 1.29 13.38
N ALA A 27 -4.72 1.48 12.10
CA ALA A 27 -3.95 2.60 11.58
C ALA A 27 -4.50 3.04 10.22
N THR A 28 -4.34 4.32 9.91
CA THR A 28 -4.58 4.91 8.59
C THR A 28 -3.25 5.29 7.97
N VAL A 29 -3.06 4.89 6.72
CA VAL A 29 -1.80 5.05 5.99
C VAL A 29 -2.08 5.85 4.72
N VAL A 30 -1.38 6.96 4.51
CA VAL A 30 -1.55 7.87 3.36
C VAL A 30 -0.24 7.94 2.57
N ALA A 31 -0.33 7.64 1.27
CA ALA A 31 0.79 7.72 0.32
C ALA A 31 0.45 8.72 -0.77
N GLU A 32 1.23 9.80 -0.84
CA GLU A 32 1.11 10.87 -1.83
C GLU A 32 2.48 11.54 -2.05
N PRO A 33 2.73 12.17 -3.21
CA PRO A 33 1.90 12.17 -4.42
C PRO A 33 2.00 10.84 -5.19
N LEU A 34 0.95 10.51 -5.95
CA LEU A 34 0.92 9.35 -6.85
C LEU A 34 0.49 9.77 -8.24
N GLU A 35 1.04 9.12 -9.25
CA GLU A 35 0.59 9.26 -10.63
C GLU A 35 -0.89 8.92 -10.78
N ARG A 36 -1.55 9.56 -11.76
CA ARG A 36 -2.95 9.29 -12.05
C ARG A 36 -3.16 7.80 -12.32
N GLY A 37 -4.09 7.18 -11.60
CA GLY A 37 -4.41 5.75 -11.71
C GLY A 37 -3.57 4.84 -10.82
N PHE A 38 -2.39 5.25 -10.35
CA PHE A 38 -1.54 4.42 -9.48
C PHE A 38 -2.16 4.18 -8.11
N GLY A 39 -2.99 5.10 -7.61
CA GLY A 39 -3.76 4.91 -6.37
C GLY A 39 -4.64 3.65 -6.42
N MET A 40 -5.31 3.38 -7.54
CA MET A 40 -6.11 2.16 -7.71
C MET A 40 -5.24 0.92 -7.90
N THR A 41 -4.17 1.02 -8.69
CA THR A 41 -3.25 -0.10 -8.92
C THR A 41 -2.61 -0.58 -7.62
N LEU A 42 -2.03 0.35 -6.83
CA LEU A 42 -1.40 0.05 -5.56
C LEU A 42 -2.44 -0.34 -4.51
N GLY A 43 -3.52 0.43 -4.36
CA GLY A 43 -4.58 0.19 -3.38
C GLY A 43 -5.25 -1.17 -3.54
N ASN A 44 -5.62 -1.55 -4.77
CA ASN A 44 -6.23 -2.86 -5.02
C ASN A 44 -5.25 -4.00 -4.75
N SER A 45 -3.98 -3.84 -5.15
CA SER A 45 -2.94 -4.85 -4.93
C SER A 45 -2.68 -5.06 -3.44
N LEU A 46 -2.49 -3.98 -2.68
CA LEU A 46 -2.30 -4.03 -1.23
C LEU A 46 -3.50 -4.63 -0.52
N ARG A 47 -4.73 -4.21 -0.88
CA ARG A 47 -5.95 -4.78 -0.30
C ARG A 47 -6.02 -6.29 -0.48
N ARG A 48 -5.70 -6.81 -1.66
CA ARG A 48 -5.70 -8.26 -1.92
C ARG A 48 -4.69 -8.97 -1.02
N ILE A 49 -3.44 -8.51 -1.02
CA ILE A 49 -2.37 -9.14 -0.23
C ILE A 49 -2.68 -9.12 1.28
N LEU A 50 -3.12 -7.97 1.80
CA LEU A 50 -3.45 -7.82 3.22
C LEU A 50 -4.62 -8.72 3.65
N LEU A 51 -5.59 -8.99 2.76
CA LEU A 51 -6.74 -9.82 3.08
C LEU A 51 -6.51 -11.33 2.87
N SER A 52 -5.67 -11.73 1.92
CA SER A 52 -5.56 -13.14 1.52
C SER A 52 -4.22 -13.81 1.81
N SER A 53 -3.16 -13.02 2.04
CA SER A 53 -1.79 -13.55 1.99
C SER A 53 -0.93 -13.10 3.16
N LEU A 54 -1.53 -12.45 4.16
CA LEU A 54 -0.83 -12.06 5.37
C LEU A 54 -0.61 -13.29 6.25
N GLN A 55 0.63 -13.53 6.65
CA GLN A 55 0.97 -14.59 7.60
C GLN A 55 0.45 -14.24 8.99
N GLY A 56 -0.10 -15.22 9.69
CA GLY A 56 -0.58 -15.09 11.05
C GLY A 56 -0.66 -16.46 11.73
N ALA A 57 -0.94 -16.45 13.02
CA ALA A 57 -1.18 -17.67 13.79
C ALA A 57 -2.68 -17.77 14.14
N ALA A 58 -3.22 -18.97 14.07
CA ALA A 58 -4.58 -19.29 14.47
C ALA A 58 -4.61 -20.67 15.13
N VAL A 59 -5.57 -20.88 16.04
CA VAL A 59 -5.84 -22.21 16.60
C VAL A 59 -6.44 -23.09 15.51
N THR A 60 -5.85 -24.25 15.25
CA THR A 60 -6.28 -25.16 14.17
C THR A 60 -7.03 -26.39 14.67
N SER A 61 -6.84 -26.79 15.93
CA SER A 61 -7.49 -27.93 16.56
C SER A 61 -7.51 -27.75 18.07
N VAL A 62 -8.47 -28.39 18.73
CA VAL A 62 -8.57 -28.49 20.20
C VAL A 62 -8.28 -29.92 20.60
#